data_AF-A0A7V3H6M0-F1
#
_entry.id   AF-A0A7V3H6M0-F1
#
_cell.length_a   1.000
_cell.length_b   1.000
_cell.length_c   1.000
_cell.angle_alpha   90.00
_cell.angle_beta   90.00
_cell.angle_gamma   90.00
#
_symmetry.space_group_name_H-M   'P 1'
#
loop_
_entity.id
_entity.type
_entity.pdbx_description
1 polymer ?
#
loop_
_entity_poly.entity_id
_entity_poly.type
_entity_poly.pdbx_seq_one_letter_code
_entity_poly.pdbx_strand_id
1 'polypeptide(L)'
;MRGAGPGPPWRRIAYLALLLLFLGLFLVPVRGWFAEHGGRWLYILLFSASLSGLLVPPVQALARHWGVLDLPDSRKLHGAATPLMGGVALFGAFCLSLLANSIFSRDLVGILLGSALLVAVGMADDVRPVPAGLKLAAQLAAGALVIASGLTLEVLPPALGGWAWGANALLTLLWIVGITNAMNFFDGMDGLAAGLAAVTAFF
;
A
#
# COMPACT_ATOMS: atom_id res chain seq x y z
N MET A 1 -8.52 28.01 -14.70
CA MET A 1 -7.56 27.08 -14.07
C MET A 1 -6.25 27.82 -13.83
N ARG A 2 -6.01 28.36 -12.63
CA ARG A 2 -4.76 29.07 -12.33
C ARG A 2 -3.66 28.02 -12.21
N GLY A 3 -2.68 28.06 -13.10
CA GLY A 3 -1.51 27.17 -13.03
C GLY A 3 -0.87 27.33 -11.66
N ALA A 4 -0.76 26.24 -10.91
CA ALA A 4 0.02 26.22 -9.69
C ALA A 4 1.43 26.71 -10.04
N GLY A 5 1.88 27.79 -9.40
CA GLY A 5 3.22 28.33 -9.60
C GLY A 5 4.29 27.25 -9.39
N PRO A 6 5.53 27.47 -9.87
CA PRO A 6 6.61 26.52 -9.66
C PRO A 6 6.70 26.21 -8.16
N GLY A 7 6.53 24.93 -7.81
CA GLY A 7 6.67 24.47 -6.43
C GLY A 7 8.04 24.85 -5.86
N PRO A 8 8.19 24.86 -4.53
CA PRO A 8 9.42 25.32 -3.91
C PRO A 8 10.65 24.55 -4.44
N PRO A 9 11.81 25.21 -4.57
CA PRO A 9 12.98 24.69 -5.29
C PRO A 9 13.49 23.35 -4.73
N TRP A 10 13.34 23.14 -3.41
CA TRP A 10 13.71 21.89 -2.75
C TRP A 10 12.96 20.66 -3.30
N ARG A 11 11.75 20.82 -3.87
CA ARG A 11 11.01 19.68 -4.45
C ARG A 11 11.73 19.09 -5.66
N ARG A 12 12.28 19.94 -6.53
CA ARG A 12 13.04 19.48 -7.70
C ARG A 12 14.30 18.73 -7.25
N ILE A 13 14.99 19.25 -6.25
CA ILE A 13 16.17 18.61 -5.65
C ILE A 13 15.79 17.25 -5.06
N ALA A 14 14.68 17.17 -4.32
CA ALA A 14 14.19 15.92 -3.74
C ALA A 14 13.84 14.87 -4.81
N TYR A 15 13.13 15.24 -5.87
CA TYR A 15 12.82 14.30 -6.96
C TYR A 15 14.06 13.87 -7.74
N LEU A 16 15.01 14.77 -7.96
CA LEU A 16 16.30 14.40 -8.57
C LEU A 16 17.07 13.44 -7.66
N ALA A 17 17.09 13.67 -6.35
CA ALA A 17 17.72 12.77 -5.40
C ALA A 17 17.05 11.38 -5.40
N LEU A 18 15.71 11.32 -5.39
CA LEU A 18 14.96 10.06 -5.50
C LEU A 18 15.23 9.34 -6.81
N LEU A 19 15.30 10.07 -7.93
CA LEU A 19 15.60 9.52 -9.24
C LEU A 19 17.02 8.97 -9.30
N LEU A 20 18.01 9.72 -8.81
CA LEU A 20 19.40 9.27 -8.75
C LEU A 20 19.55 8.04 -7.85
N LEU A 21 18.88 8.03 -6.70
CA LEU A 21 18.83 6.87 -5.81
C LEU A 21 18.22 5.65 -6.52
N PHE A 22 17.05 5.80 -7.15
CA PHE A 22 16.38 4.74 -7.88
C PHE A 22 17.26 4.19 -9.02
N LEU A 23 17.83 5.07 -9.84
CA LEU A 23 18.71 4.68 -10.95
C LEU A 23 19.96 3.98 -10.44
N GLY A 24 20.57 4.47 -9.36
CA GLY A 24 21.72 3.84 -8.73
C GLY A 24 21.41 2.44 -8.21
N LEU A 25 20.27 2.26 -7.52
CA LEU A 25 19.81 0.96 -7.05
C LEU A 25 19.47 0.01 -8.22
N PHE A 26 18.96 0.53 -9.34
CA PHE A 26 18.64 -0.28 -10.52
C PHE A 26 19.88 -0.87 -11.20
N LEU A 27 21.07 -0.32 -10.96
CA LEU A 27 22.31 -0.84 -11.54
C LEU A 27 22.63 -2.24 -11.00
N VAL A 28 22.89 -3.18 -11.93
CA VAL A 28 23.23 -4.58 -11.61
C VAL A 28 24.38 -4.70 -10.60
N PRO A 29 25.48 -3.92 -10.68
CA PRO A 29 26.56 -3.98 -9.69
C PRO A 29 26.12 -3.59 -8.28
N VAL A 30 25.24 -2.59 -8.15
CA VAL A 30 24.73 -2.12 -6.85
C VAL A 30 23.82 -3.19 -6.25
N ARG A 31 22.90 -3.75 -7.05
CA ARG A 31 22.05 -4.86 -6.62
C ARG A 31 22.88 -6.07 -6.17
N GLY A 32 23.92 -6.42 -6.94
CA GLY A 32 24.85 -7.49 -6.61
C GLY A 32 25.55 -7.26 -5.28
N TRP A 33 26.08 -6.06 -5.06
CA TRP A 33 26.74 -5.70 -3.81
C TRP A 33 25.82 -5.88 -2.58
N PHE A 34 24.58 -5.40 -2.66
CA PHE A 34 23.60 -5.61 -1.57
C PHE A 34 23.28 -7.09 -1.35
N ALA A 35 23.17 -7.89 -2.41
CA ALA A 35 22.91 -9.32 -2.29
C ALA A 35 24.09 -10.06 -1.63
N GLU A 36 25.32 -9.75 -2.03
CA GLU A 36 26.55 -10.38 -1.51
C GLU A 36 26.81 -10.05 -0.03
N HIS A 37 26.42 -8.86 0.42
CA HIS A 37 26.64 -8.41 1.81
C HIS A 37 25.41 -8.63 2.71
N GLY A 38 24.41 -9.40 2.26
CA GLY A 38 23.19 -9.67 3.04
C GLY A 38 22.24 -8.47 3.19
N GLY A 39 22.49 -7.36 2.50
CA GLY A 39 21.68 -6.14 2.52
C GLY A 39 20.43 -6.17 1.63
N ARG A 40 19.97 -7.34 1.19
CA ARG A 40 18.84 -7.51 0.25
C ARG A 40 17.55 -6.80 0.72
N TRP A 41 17.22 -6.87 2.00
CA TRP A 41 15.99 -6.27 2.53
C TRP A 41 16.06 -4.75 2.57
N LEU A 42 17.21 -4.19 2.95
CA LEU A 42 17.48 -2.75 2.87
C LEU A 42 17.41 -2.26 1.41
N TYR A 43 17.96 -3.02 0.47
CA TYR A 43 17.85 -2.73 -0.96
C TYR A 43 16.38 -2.64 -1.40
N ILE A 44 15.55 -3.63 -1.06
CA ILE A 44 14.13 -3.64 -1.43
C ILE A 44 13.39 -2.45 -0.81
N LEU A 45 13.67 -2.12 0.45
CA LEU A 45 13.10 -0.95 1.13
C LEU A 45 13.46 0.36 0.41
N LEU A 46 14.74 0.58 0.12
CA LEU A 46 15.20 1.80 -0.56
C LEU A 46 14.67 1.88 -2.01
N PHE A 47 14.63 0.75 -2.71
CA PHE A 47 14.12 0.65 -4.07
C PHE A 47 12.62 0.96 -4.13
N SER A 48 11.82 0.33 -3.25
CA SER A 48 10.38 0.56 -3.17
C SER A 48 10.03 1.98 -2.71
N ALA A 49 10.74 2.54 -1.73
CA ALA A 49 10.53 3.90 -1.24
C ALA A 49 10.85 4.94 -2.32
N SER A 50 11.97 4.79 -3.02
CA SER A 50 12.35 5.69 -4.11
C SER A 50 11.37 5.60 -5.28
N LEU A 51 10.98 4.39 -5.69
CA LEU A 51 9.99 4.16 -6.74
C LEU A 51 8.61 4.74 -6.38
N SER A 52 8.14 4.54 -5.14
CA SER A 52 6.88 5.12 -4.65
C SER A 52 6.90 6.64 -4.75
N GLY A 53 7.98 7.28 -4.25
CA GLY A 53 8.14 8.73 -4.35
C GLY A 53 8.16 9.28 -5.78
N LEU A 54 8.67 8.50 -6.74
CA LEU A 54 8.65 8.82 -8.18
C LEU A 54 7.29 8.58 -8.85
N LEU A 55 6.51 7.61 -8.36
CA LEU A 55 5.16 7.31 -8.87
C LEU A 55 4.08 8.24 -8.32
N VAL A 56 4.30 8.88 -7.16
CA VAL A 56 3.31 9.81 -6.58
C VAL A 56 2.93 10.97 -7.52
N PRO A 57 3.87 11.72 -8.14
CA PRO A 57 3.52 12.83 -9.05
C PRO A 57 2.66 12.43 -10.28
N PRO A 58 3.01 11.40 -11.07
CA PRO A 58 2.17 11.01 -12.20
C PRO A 58 0.80 10.49 -11.76
N VAL A 59 0.72 9.75 -10.65
CA VAL A 59 -0.56 9.29 -10.10
C VAL A 59 -1.42 10.46 -9.61
N GLN A 60 -0.83 11.46 -8.97
CA GLN A 60 -1.52 12.70 -8.59
C GLN A 60 -2.01 13.49 -9.82
N ALA A 61 -1.22 13.53 -10.89
CA ALA A 61 -1.62 14.18 -12.14
C ALA A 61 -2.82 13.45 -12.79
N LEU A 62 -2.82 12.12 -12.75
CA LEU A 62 -3.91 11.29 -13.24
C LEU A 62 -5.19 11.47 -12.42
N ALA A 63 -5.07 11.48 -11.09
CA ALA A 63 -6.19 11.76 -10.19
C ALA A 63 -6.82 13.14 -10.46
N ARG A 64 -6.00 14.17 -10.70
CA ARG A 64 -6.47 15.50 -11.12
C ARG A 64 -7.17 15.47 -12.48
N HIS A 65 -6.64 14.71 -13.43
CA HIS A 65 -7.22 14.57 -14.76
C HIS A 65 -8.59 13.88 -14.72
N TRP A 66 -8.76 12.89 -13.85
CA TRP A 66 -10.02 12.20 -13.63
C TRP A 66 -10.97 12.89 -12.64
N GLY A 67 -10.55 14.01 -12.04
CA GLY A 67 -11.36 14.74 -11.06
C GLY A 67 -11.52 14.02 -9.71
N VAL A 68 -10.66 13.04 -9.42
CA VAL A 68 -10.66 12.27 -8.16
C VAL A 68 -9.88 13.07 -7.12
N LEU A 69 -10.53 14.12 -6.62
CA LEU A 69 -9.98 15.11 -5.72
C LEU A 69 -10.84 15.22 -4.48
N ASP A 70 -10.20 15.26 -3.33
CA ASP A 70 -10.85 15.68 -2.10
C ASP A 70 -10.95 17.21 -2.09
N LEU A 71 -12.18 17.72 -2.09
CA LEU A 71 -12.45 19.15 -2.07
C LEU A 71 -12.47 19.66 -0.62
N PRO A 72 -11.91 20.85 -0.36
CA PRO A 72 -11.95 21.43 0.97
C PRO A 72 -13.39 21.69 1.41
N ASP A 73 -13.79 21.11 2.54
CA ASP A 73 -15.09 21.34 3.19
C ASP A 73 -14.88 22.23 4.42
N SER A 74 -15.93 22.91 4.85
CA SER A 74 -16.05 23.72 6.06
C SER A 74 -15.55 23.05 7.36
N ARG A 75 -15.37 21.73 7.36
CA ARG A 75 -14.84 20.91 8.47
C ARG A 75 -13.35 20.53 8.33
N LYS A 76 -12.67 20.86 7.23
CA LYS A 76 -11.29 20.43 6.94
C LYS A 76 -10.28 21.56 7.16
N LEU A 77 -9.13 21.24 7.76
CA LEU A 77 -8.05 22.17 8.10
C LEU A 77 -7.29 22.71 6.86
N HIS A 78 -7.37 22.02 5.73
CA HIS A 78 -6.67 22.37 4.50
C HIS A 78 -7.61 23.02 3.47
N GLY A 79 -7.23 24.18 2.93
CA GLY A 79 -8.01 24.93 1.93
C GLY A 79 -7.72 24.58 0.46
N ALA A 80 -6.93 23.53 0.18
CA ALA A 80 -6.53 23.14 -1.17
C ALA A 80 -6.99 21.71 -1.49
N ALA A 81 -7.47 21.49 -2.72
CA ALA A 81 -7.92 20.18 -3.16
C ALA A 81 -6.76 19.17 -3.21
N THR A 82 -6.91 18.02 -2.54
CA THR A 82 -5.88 16.97 -2.45
C THR A 82 -6.23 15.77 -3.35
N PRO A 83 -5.30 15.24 -4.15
CA PRO A 83 -5.60 14.09 -5.01
C PRO A 83 -5.71 12.77 -4.22
N LEU A 84 -6.81 12.04 -4.40
CA LEU A 84 -7.15 10.79 -3.69
C LEU A 84 -6.70 9.55 -4.47
N MET A 85 -5.38 9.36 -4.65
CA MET A 85 -4.81 8.13 -5.26
C MET A 85 -3.40 7.76 -4.75
N GLY A 86 -2.96 8.30 -3.61
CA GLY A 86 -1.61 8.04 -3.07
C GLY A 86 -1.34 6.55 -2.83
N GLY A 87 -2.34 5.81 -2.34
CA GLY A 87 -2.25 4.37 -2.11
C GLY A 87 -1.97 3.55 -3.38
N VAL A 88 -2.40 4.01 -4.55
CA VAL A 88 -2.14 3.35 -5.84
C VAL A 88 -0.67 3.44 -6.21
N ALA A 89 -0.05 4.60 -6.00
CA ALA A 89 1.39 4.78 -6.21
C ALA A 89 2.21 3.87 -5.29
N LEU A 90 1.81 3.79 -4.01
CA LEU A 90 2.46 2.95 -3.01
C LEU A 90 2.33 1.45 -3.34
N PHE A 91 1.10 0.99 -3.60
CA PHE A 91 0.85 -0.41 -3.94
C PHE A 91 1.54 -0.82 -5.25
N GLY A 92 1.50 0.05 -6.27
CA GLY A 92 2.21 -0.17 -7.53
C GLY A 92 3.73 -0.28 -7.33
N ALA A 93 4.33 0.61 -6.55
CA ALA A 93 5.76 0.56 -6.23
C ALA A 93 6.13 -0.73 -5.48
N PHE A 94 5.31 -1.14 -4.52
CA PHE A 94 5.50 -2.39 -3.78
C PHE A 94 5.48 -3.60 -4.71
N CYS A 95 4.44 -3.75 -5.54
CA CYS A 95 4.34 -4.82 -6.54
C CYS A 95 5.54 -4.85 -7.49
N LEU A 96 5.90 -3.71 -8.08
CA LEU A 96 7.04 -3.61 -9.00
C LEU A 96 8.37 -3.97 -8.33
N SER A 97 8.53 -3.64 -7.05
CA SER A 97 9.72 -3.98 -6.28
C SER A 97 9.85 -5.48 -6.03
N LEU A 98 8.74 -6.16 -5.74
CA LEU A 98 8.71 -7.62 -5.61
C LEU A 98 9.03 -8.30 -6.95
N LEU A 99 8.42 -7.82 -8.04
CA LEU A 99 8.68 -8.31 -9.40
C LEU A 99 10.17 -8.17 -9.78
N ALA A 100 10.74 -6.97 -9.56
CA ALA A 100 12.14 -6.67 -9.89
C ALA A 100 13.16 -7.51 -9.10
N ASN A 101 12.75 -8.02 -7.93
CA ASN A 101 13.58 -8.86 -7.06
C ASN A 101 13.20 -10.35 -7.13
N SER A 102 12.32 -10.73 -8.06
CA SER A 102 11.83 -12.09 -8.25
C SER A 102 11.30 -12.73 -6.97
N ILE A 103 10.63 -11.94 -6.12
CA ILE A 103 10.05 -12.41 -4.86
C ILE A 103 8.62 -12.86 -5.16
N PHE A 104 8.45 -14.18 -5.23
CA PHE A 104 7.16 -14.81 -5.50
C PHE A 104 6.97 -16.00 -4.58
N SER A 105 5.82 -16.04 -3.92
CA SER A 105 5.29 -17.22 -3.25
C SER A 105 3.78 -17.25 -3.44
N ARG A 106 3.18 -18.44 -3.33
CA ARG A 106 1.72 -18.59 -3.40
C ARG A 106 1.03 -17.67 -2.39
N ASP A 107 1.55 -17.67 -1.18
CA ASP A 107 1.12 -16.86 -0.04
C ASP A 107 1.11 -15.37 -0.38
N LEU A 108 2.23 -14.88 -0.93
CA LEU A 108 2.40 -13.49 -1.35
C LEU A 108 1.44 -13.12 -2.48
N VAL A 109 1.22 -14.01 -3.46
CA VAL A 109 0.23 -13.77 -4.51
C VAL A 109 -1.18 -13.63 -3.92
N GLY A 110 -1.55 -14.46 -2.93
CA GLY A 110 -2.82 -14.32 -2.22
C GLY A 110 -2.96 -12.96 -1.52
N ILE A 111 -1.91 -12.51 -0.82
CA ILE A 111 -1.86 -11.18 -0.20
C ILE A 111 -2.03 -10.09 -1.27
N LEU A 112 -1.26 -10.14 -2.36
CA LEU A 112 -1.29 -9.12 -3.41
C LEU A 112 -2.66 -9.04 -4.11
N LEU A 113 -3.31 -10.18 -4.37
CA LEU A 113 -4.66 -10.20 -4.94
C LEU A 113 -5.70 -9.61 -3.98
N GLY A 114 -5.62 -9.98 -2.69
CA GLY A 114 -6.48 -9.40 -1.65
C GLY A 114 -6.27 -7.89 -1.50
N SER A 115 -5.01 -7.44 -1.44
CA SER A 115 -4.66 -6.02 -1.40
C SER A 115 -5.10 -5.26 -2.65
N ALA A 116 -4.95 -5.85 -3.85
CA ALA A 116 -5.41 -5.24 -5.10
C ALA A 116 -6.93 -5.03 -5.10
N LEU A 117 -7.70 -6.01 -4.59
CA LEU A 117 -9.14 -5.88 -4.41
C LEU A 117 -9.49 -4.72 -3.46
N LEU A 118 -8.81 -4.63 -2.31
CA LEU A 118 -9.06 -3.56 -1.34
C LEU A 118 -8.66 -2.18 -1.87
N VAL A 119 -7.55 -2.08 -2.60
CA VAL A 119 -7.15 -0.84 -3.28
C VAL A 119 -8.20 -0.44 -4.32
N ALA A 120 -8.71 -1.38 -5.12
CA ALA A 120 -9.74 -1.10 -6.10
C ALA A 120 -11.05 -0.61 -5.45
N VAL A 121 -11.47 -1.21 -4.33
CA VAL A 121 -12.65 -0.75 -3.59
C VAL A 121 -12.41 0.61 -2.92
N GLY A 122 -11.21 0.85 -2.39
CA GLY A 122 -10.82 2.16 -1.85
C GLY A 122 -10.86 3.25 -2.92
N MET A 123 -10.28 3.00 -4.10
CA MET A 123 -10.37 3.92 -5.23
C MET A 123 -11.82 4.16 -5.68
N ALA A 124 -12.66 3.12 -5.68
CA ALA A 124 -14.06 3.27 -6.02
C ALA A 124 -14.78 4.16 -4.99
N ASP A 125 -14.49 3.99 -3.70
CA ASP A 125 -15.04 4.77 -2.59
C ASP A 125 -14.64 6.25 -2.66
N ASP A 126 -13.39 6.54 -3.03
CA ASP A 126 -12.86 7.90 -3.24
C ASP A 126 -13.59 8.63 -4.37
N VAL A 127 -14.08 7.90 -5.39
CA VAL A 127 -14.82 8.46 -6.52
C VAL A 127 -16.31 8.59 -6.18
N ARG A 128 -16.90 7.55 -5.57
CA ARG A 128 -18.30 7.48 -5.16
C ARG A 128 -18.41 6.66 -3.89
N PRO A 129 -19.11 7.15 -2.85
CA PRO A 129 -19.28 6.41 -1.60
C PRO A 129 -19.79 4.98 -1.84
N VAL A 130 -18.99 4.00 -1.45
CA VAL A 130 -19.33 2.58 -1.54
C VAL A 130 -20.10 2.19 -0.26
N PRO A 131 -21.28 1.54 -0.40
CA PRO A 131 -22.02 1.03 0.76
C PRO A 131 -21.17 0.15 1.68
N ALA A 132 -21.34 0.31 3.00
CA ALA A 132 -20.58 -0.43 4.00
C ALA A 132 -20.66 -1.96 3.82
N GLY A 133 -21.81 -2.49 3.39
CA GLY A 133 -21.97 -3.92 3.10
C GLY A 133 -21.09 -4.41 1.95
N LEU A 134 -20.89 -3.60 0.90
CA LEU A 134 -19.99 -3.95 -0.21
C LEU A 134 -18.51 -3.86 0.21
N LYS A 135 -18.15 -2.88 1.04
CA LYS A 135 -16.80 -2.80 1.63
C LYS A 135 -16.50 -4.05 2.47
N LEU A 136 -17.43 -4.45 3.32
CA LEU A 136 -17.30 -5.65 4.13
C LEU A 136 -17.19 -6.92 3.25
N ALA A 137 -18.02 -7.05 2.22
CA ALA A 137 -17.95 -8.17 1.29
C ALA A 137 -16.59 -8.25 0.59
N ALA A 138 -16.03 -7.11 0.18
CA ALA A 138 -14.69 -7.06 -0.42
C ALA A 138 -13.58 -7.42 0.57
N GLN A 139 -13.68 -7.00 1.83
CA GLN A 139 -12.73 -7.39 2.88
C GLN A 139 -12.80 -8.89 3.19
N LEU A 140 -14.00 -9.47 3.24
CA LEU A 140 -14.17 -10.91 3.39
C LEU A 140 -13.61 -11.68 2.19
N ALA A 141 -13.84 -11.20 0.97
CA ALA A 141 -13.27 -11.79 -0.24
C ALA A 141 -11.73 -11.69 -0.27
N ALA A 142 -11.16 -10.55 0.13
CA ALA A 142 -9.73 -10.38 0.25
C ALA A 142 -9.13 -11.34 1.29
N GLY A 143 -9.78 -11.50 2.45
CA GLY A 143 -9.37 -12.47 3.45
C GLY A 143 -9.48 -13.92 2.96
N ALA A 144 -10.53 -14.25 2.20
CA ALA A 144 -10.68 -15.56 1.60
C ALA A 144 -9.56 -15.88 0.58
N LEU A 145 -9.11 -14.88 -0.21
CA LEU A 145 -7.97 -15.04 -1.13
C LEU A 145 -6.66 -15.35 -0.38
N VAL A 146 -6.44 -14.69 0.77
CA VAL A 146 -5.28 -14.95 1.64
C VAL A 146 -5.36 -16.35 2.26
N ILE A 147 -6.53 -16.77 2.72
CA ILE A 147 -6.70 -18.13 3.27
C ILE A 147 -6.52 -19.19 2.18
N ALA A 148 -7.03 -18.94 0.98
CA ALA A 148 -6.89 -19.84 -0.17
C ALA A 148 -5.44 -19.95 -0.68
N SER A 149 -4.57 -18.98 -0.38
CA SER A 149 -3.13 -19.12 -0.68
C SER A 149 -2.41 -20.05 0.28
N GLY A 150 -2.99 -20.30 1.47
CA GLY A 150 -2.42 -21.15 2.51
C GLY A 150 -2.11 -20.40 3.80
N LEU A 151 -2.36 -19.09 3.86
CA LEU A 151 -2.09 -18.27 5.02
C LEU A 151 -3.29 -18.21 5.97
N THR A 152 -3.10 -18.74 7.18
CA THR A 152 -4.01 -18.56 8.31
C THR A 152 -3.22 -18.21 9.56
N LEU A 153 -3.86 -17.56 10.51
CA LEU A 153 -3.32 -17.39 11.86
C LEU A 153 -3.23 -18.76 12.54
N GLU A 154 -2.06 -19.11 13.08
CA GLU A 154 -1.83 -20.38 13.78
C GLU A 154 -2.01 -20.24 15.30
N VAL A 155 -3.19 -19.79 15.74
CA VAL A 155 -3.47 -19.58 17.17
C VAL A 155 -3.85 -20.89 17.87
N LEU A 156 -4.72 -21.68 17.25
CA LEU A 156 -5.09 -23.00 17.78
C LEU A 156 -4.15 -24.09 17.23
N PRO A 157 -3.74 -25.06 18.06
CA PRO A 157 -2.81 -26.10 17.66
C PRO A 157 -3.42 -27.06 16.62
N PRO A 158 -2.65 -27.51 15.60
CA PRO A 158 -3.13 -28.44 14.58
C PRO A 158 -3.66 -29.78 15.11
N ALA A 159 -3.23 -30.19 16.32
CA ALA A 159 -3.67 -31.42 16.99
C ALA A 159 -5.19 -31.47 17.24
N LEU A 160 -5.90 -30.33 17.24
CA LEU A 160 -7.35 -30.27 17.35
C LEU A 160 -8.09 -30.54 16.02
N GLY A 161 -7.37 -30.87 14.95
CA GLY A 161 -7.93 -31.26 13.65
C GLY A 161 -8.71 -30.13 12.96
N GLY A 162 -9.78 -30.50 12.25
CA GLY A 162 -10.57 -29.56 11.43
C GLY A 162 -11.19 -28.39 12.22
N TRP A 163 -11.44 -28.57 13.52
CA TRP A 163 -11.91 -27.49 14.39
C TRP A 163 -10.88 -26.37 14.53
N ALA A 164 -9.60 -26.71 14.75
CA ALA A 164 -8.53 -25.70 14.81
C ALA A 164 -8.41 -24.96 13.48
N TRP A 165 -8.48 -25.66 12.35
CA TRP A 165 -8.43 -25.01 11.04
C TRP A 165 -9.58 -24.02 10.83
N GLY A 166 -10.82 -24.42 11.13
CA GLY A 166 -11.99 -23.55 10.99
C GLY A 166 -11.91 -22.32 11.90
N ALA A 167 -11.49 -22.50 13.16
CA ALA A 167 -11.31 -21.39 14.10
C ALA A 167 -10.18 -20.44 13.66
N ASN A 168 -9.03 -20.98 13.23
CA ASN A 168 -7.91 -20.19 12.70
C ASN A 168 -8.30 -19.41 11.43
N ALA A 169 -9.05 -20.02 10.52
CA ALA A 169 -9.56 -19.34 9.33
C ALA A 169 -10.53 -18.19 9.68
N LEU A 170 -11.46 -18.43 10.61
CA LEU A 170 -12.38 -17.39 11.09
C LEU A 170 -11.63 -16.24 11.77
N LEU A 171 -10.67 -16.55 12.63
CA LEU A 171 -9.81 -15.54 13.28
C LEU A 171 -9.02 -14.73 12.23
N THR A 172 -8.52 -15.38 11.18
CA THR A 172 -7.82 -14.70 10.08
C THR A 172 -8.73 -13.72 9.34
N LEU A 173 -9.98 -14.10 9.03
CA LEU A 173 -10.95 -13.21 8.41
C LEU A 173 -11.26 -12.01 9.31
N LEU A 174 -11.56 -12.26 10.59
CA LEU A 174 -11.86 -11.21 11.56
C LEU A 174 -10.66 -10.27 11.74
N TRP A 175 -9.44 -10.80 11.72
CA TRP A 175 -8.22 -10.01 11.81
C TRP A 175 -8.04 -9.10 10.59
N ILE A 176 -8.15 -9.64 9.37
CA ILE A 176 -8.01 -8.87 8.13
C ILE A 176 -9.08 -7.78 8.04
N VAL A 177 -10.34 -8.12 8.31
CA VAL A 177 -11.45 -7.15 8.35
C VAL A 177 -11.20 -6.10 9.43
N GLY A 178 -10.84 -6.53 10.64
CA GLY A 178 -10.60 -5.67 11.79
C GLY A 178 -9.48 -4.66 11.53
N ILE A 179 -8.31 -5.12 11.10
CA ILE A 179 -7.15 -4.24 10.85
C ILE A 179 -7.42 -3.30 9.67
N THR A 180 -8.14 -3.75 8.63
CA THR A 180 -8.49 -2.90 7.48
C THR A 180 -9.38 -1.73 7.92
N ASN A 181 -10.40 -2.00 8.73
CA ASN A 181 -11.27 -0.92 9.24
C ASN A 181 -10.54 -0.03 10.25
N ALA A 182 -9.70 -0.59 11.12
CA ALA A 182 -8.91 0.18 12.06
C ALA A 182 -7.95 1.17 11.35
N MET A 183 -7.24 0.70 10.31
CA MET A 183 -6.35 1.55 9.51
C MET A 183 -7.12 2.63 8.75
N ASN A 184 -8.30 2.32 8.22
CA ASN A 184 -9.17 3.31 7.57
C ASN A 184 -9.57 4.43 8.53
N PHE A 185 -9.89 4.11 9.79
CA PHE A 185 -10.20 5.13 10.81
C PHE A 185 -9.00 6.02 11.18
N PHE A 186 -7.77 5.48 11.13
CA PHE A 186 -6.56 6.27 11.39
C PHE A 186 -6.14 7.17 10.22
N ASP A 187 -6.63 6.93 9.01
CA ASP A 187 -6.30 7.73 7.82
C ASP A 187 -7.04 9.09 7.78
N GLY A 188 -7.83 9.41 8.81
CA GLY A 188 -8.48 10.72 8.97
C GLY A 188 -7.52 11.85 9.37
N MET A 189 -6.24 11.57 9.62
CA MET A 189 -5.22 12.56 10.00
C MET A 189 -3.98 12.42 9.13
N ASP A 190 -3.43 13.56 8.70
CA ASP A 190 -2.26 13.62 7.81
C ASP A 190 -1.07 12.84 8.37
N GLY A 191 -0.71 11.75 7.69
CA GLY A 191 0.48 10.95 7.99
C GLY A 191 0.37 9.97 9.16
N LEU A 192 -0.77 9.91 9.88
CA LEU A 192 -0.92 8.98 11.00
C LEU A 192 -0.91 7.52 10.52
N ALA A 193 -1.76 7.16 9.56
CA ALA A 193 -1.86 5.79 9.07
C ALA A 193 -0.53 5.30 8.46
N ALA A 194 0.13 6.15 7.67
CA ALA A 194 1.44 5.84 7.09
C ALA A 194 2.54 5.71 8.15
N GLY A 195 2.55 6.58 9.16
CA GLY A 195 3.50 6.51 10.28
C GLY A 195 3.32 5.26 11.12
N LEU A 196 2.07 4.91 11.46
CA LEU A 196 1.75 3.70 12.20
C LEU A 196 2.18 2.45 11.41
N ALA A 197 1.85 2.38 10.12
CA ALA A 197 2.27 1.27 9.26
C ALA A 197 3.80 1.13 9.19
N ALA A 198 4.53 2.25 9.09
CA ALA A 198 5.99 2.24 9.07
C ALA A 198 6.59 1.74 10.40
N VAL A 199 6.04 2.16 11.53
CA VAL A 199 6.47 1.70 12.86
C VAL A 199 6.16 0.22 13.04
N THR A 200 4.95 -0.23 12.69
CA THR A 200 4.56 -1.64 12.80
C THR A 200 5.40 -2.54 11.89
N ALA A 201 5.75 -2.09 10.67
CA ALA A 201 6.58 -2.87 9.75
C ALA A 201 8.06 -2.92 10.14
N PHE A 202 8.51 -2.06 11.05
CA PHE A 202 9.89 -2.04 11.53
C PHE A 202 10.16 -3.12 12.60
N PHE A 203 9.14 -3.50 13.38
CA PHE A 203 9.21 -4.53 14.42
C PHE A 203 8.79 -5.91 13.89
#